data_AF-A0A1J3E5I7-F1
#
_entry.id   AF-A0A1J3E5I7-F1
#
_cell.length_a   1.000
_cell.length_b   1.000
_cell.length_c   1.000
_cell.angle_alpha   90.00
_cell.angle_beta   90.00
_cell.angle_gamma   90.00
#
_symmetry.space_group_name_H-M   'P 1'
#
loop_
_entity.id
_entity.type
_entity.pdbx_description
1 polymer ?
#
loop_
_entity_poly.entity_id
_entity_poly.type
_entity_poly.pdbx_seq_one_letter_code
_entity_poly.pdbx_strand_id
1 'polypeptide(L)'
;FRWIHEDLRPWKETGITRGMLEKARRTAHFRVIILDGKAYVKKYRKSIQTRDVFTLWGIVQLLRWYPGRLPDLELMFDADDRPTVRSKDFTGQQHPAPPPLFRYCSDDASLDIVFPDWSFWGW
;
A
#
# COMPACT_ATOMS: atom_id res chain seq x y z
N PHE A 1 -0.86 6.74 15.93
CA PHE A 1 0.38 6.14 15.37
C PHE A 1 0.59 4.66 15.69
N ARG A 2 0.05 4.08 16.78
CA ARG A 2 0.19 2.65 17.12
C ARG A 2 0.01 1.71 15.91
N TRP A 3 -1.11 1.81 15.21
CA TRP A 3 -1.43 0.91 14.09
C TRP A 3 -0.47 1.01 12.92
N ILE A 4 -0.02 2.22 12.56
CA ILE A 4 1.02 2.40 11.53
C ILE A 4 2.30 1.64 11.90
N HIS A 5 2.69 1.65 13.18
CA HIS A 5 3.87 0.92 13.62
C HIS A 5 3.67 -0.60 13.64
N GLU A 6 2.47 -1.07 13.98
CA GLU A 6 2.15 -2.50 13.94
C GLU A 6 2.09 -3.02 12.50
N ASP A 7 1.41 -2.30 11.60
CA ASP A 7 1.28 -2.68 10.19
C ASP A 7 2.65 -2.73 9.49
N LEU A 8 3.55 -1.80 9.81
CA LEU A 8 4.89 -1.73 9.22
C LEU A 8 5.93 -2.60 9.95
N ARG A 9 5.58 -3.18 11.11
CA ARG A 9 6.47 -4.02 11.92
C ARG A 9 7.15 -5.16 11.14
N PRO A 10 6.49 -5.86 10.19
CA PRO A 10 7.11 -6.97 9.45
C PRO A 10 8.38 -6.61 8.68
N TRP A 11 8.55 -5.34 8.32
CA TRP A 11 9.71 -4.85 7.54
C TRP A 11 10.69 -4.02 8.37
N LYS A 12 10.49 -3.90 9.69
CA LYS A 12 11.30 -3.01 10.54
C LYS A 12 12.79 -3.34 10.50
N GLU A 13 13.14 -4.61 10.48
CA GLU A 13 14.54 -5.09 10.51
C GLU A 13 15.10 -5.37 9.12
N THR A 14 14.26 -5.81 8.19
CA THR A 14 14.67 -6.28 6.86
C THR A 14 14.54 -5.21 5.77
N GLY A 15 13.75 -4.17 6.02
CA GLY A 15 13.37 -3.18 5.01
C GLY A 15 12.46 -3.76 3.93
N ILE A 16 12.14 -2.92 2.95
CA ILE A 16 11.34 -3.29 1.78
C ILE A 16 12.26 -3.36 0.56
N THR A 17 12.34 -4.55 -0.05
CA THR A 17 13.16 -4.77 -1.24
C THR A 17 12.34 -4.66 -2.53
N ARG A 18 13.02 -4.41 -3.66
CA ARG A 18 12.36 -4.41 -4.97
C ARG A 18 11.68 -5.73 -5.29
N GLY A 19 12.27 -6.86 -4.89
CA GLY A 19 11.68 -8.19 -5.06
C GLY A 19 10.36 -8.36 -4.31
N MET A 20 10.19 -7.74 -3.14
CA MET A 20 8.93 -7.76 -2.39
C MET A 20 7.84 -6.96 -3.12
N LEU A 21 8.19 -5.80 -3.70
CA LEU A 21 7.26 -5.01 -4.52
C LEU A 21 6.81 -5.76 -5.78
N GLU A 22 7.72 -6.44 -6.48
CA GLU A 22 7.33 -7.24 -7.66
C GLU A 22 6.45 -8.44 -7.29
N LYS A 23 6.55 -8.97 -6.06
CA LYS A 23 5.59 -9.97 -5.54
C LYS A 23 4.21 -9.34 -5.30
N ALA A 24 4.16 -8.16 -4.68
CA ALA A 24 2.92 -7.42 -4.41
C ALA A 24 2.14 -7.10 -5.70
N ARG A 25 2.85 -6.86 -6.82
CA ARG A 25 2.27 -6.61 -8.14
C ARG A 25 1.28 -7.69 -8.61
N ARG A 26 1.40 -8.93 -8.12
CA ARG A 26 0.51 -10.04 -8.52
C ARG A 26 -0.94 -9.81 -8.10
N THR A 27 -1.17 -9.03 -7.05
CA THR A 27 -2.50 -8.75 -6.49
C THR A 27 -2.84 -7.27 -6.57
N ALA A 28 -1.84 -6.39 -6.59
CA ALA A 28 -2.04 -4.95 -6.70
C ALA A 28 -2.86 -4.53 -7.93
N HIS A 29 -3.80 -3.63 -7.70
CA HIS A 29 -4.60 -2.96 -8.71
C HIS A 29 -3.83 -1.81 -9.37
N PHE A 30 -3.10 -1.03 -8.58
CA PHE A 30 -2.31 0.08 -9.07
C PHE A 30 -1.08 0.33 -8.19
N ARG A 31 -0.09 0.99 -8.79
CA ARG A 31 1.15 1.43 -8.17
C ARG A 31 1.22 2.94 -8.22
N VAL A 32 1.64 3.54 -7.11
CA VAL A 32 1.92 4.98 -7.01
C VAL A 32 3.41 5.16 -6.75
N ILE A 33 4.04 6.05 -7.49
CA ILE A 33 5.42 6.49 -7.25
C ILE A 33 5.36 7.98 -6.97
N ILE A 34 5.92 8.41 -5.85
CA ILE A 34 6.22 9.82 -5.61
C ILE A 34 7.70 9.99 -5.89
N LEU A 35 8.03 10.88 -6.82
CA LEU A 35 9.39 11.21 -7.20
C LEU A 35 9.47 12.71 -7.46
N ASP A 36 10.33 13.39 -6.70
CA ASP A 36 10.58 14.83 -6.82
C ASP A 36 9.27 15.65 -6.76
N GLY A 37 8.44 15.34 -5.76
CA GLY A 37 7.16 16.01 -5.52
C GLY A 37 6.05 15.70 -6.54
N LYS A 38 6.28 14.79 -7.51
CA LYS A 38 5.30 14.39 -8.52
C LYS A 38 4.82 12.96 -8.30
N ALA A 39 3.50 12.76 -8.40
CA ALA A 39 2.91 11.43 -8.36
C ALA A 39 2.79 10.83 -9.77
N TYR A 40 3.32 9.62 -9.94
CA TYR A 40 3.17 8.79 -11.13
C TYR A 40 2.36 7.55 -10.78
N VAL A 41 1.43 7.18 -11.66
CA VAL A 41 0.53 6.06 -11.41
C VAL A 41 0.63 5.05 -12.54
N LYS A 42 0.78 3.78 -12.17
CA LYS A 42 0.66 2.65 -13.09
C LYS A 42 -0.50 1.77 -12.66
N LYS A 43 -1.51 1.64 -13.50
CA LYS A 43 -2.63 0.71 -13.28
C LYS A 43 -2.25 -0.68 -13.83
N TYR A 44 -2.42 -1.71 -13.02
CA TYR A 44 -2.20 -3.10 -13.43
C TYR A 44 -3.53 -3.79 -13.78
N ARG A 45 -4.59 -3.49 -13.01
CA ARG A 45 -5.93 -4.05 -13.17
C ARG A 45 -6.96 -2.96 -12.92
N LYS A 46 -8.19 -3.21 -13.37
CA LYS A 46 -9.32 -2.31 -13.13
C LYS A 46 -9.73 -2.41 -11.66
N SER A 47 -9.69 -1.30 -10.94
CA SER A 47 -10.24 -1.21 -9.58
C SER A 47 -11.77 -1.26 -9.62
N ILE A 48 -12.37 -1.68 -8.51
CA ILE A 48 -13.81 -1.55 -8.29
C ILE A 48 -14.16 -0.05 -8.37
N GLN A 49 -15.14 0.30 -9.21
CA GLN A 49 -15.69 1.66 -9.33
C GLN A 49 -14.59 2.74 -9.44
N THR A 50 -14.66 3.77 -8.60
CA THR A 50 -13.80 4.96 -8.58
C THR A 50 -12.81 4.94 -7.41
N ARG A 51 -12.60 3.77 -6.81
CA ARG A 51 -11.76 3.60 -5.62
C ARG A 51 -10.33 4.07 -5.84
N ASP A 52 -9.73 3.70 -6.98
CA ASP A 52 -8.39 4.16 -7.33
C ASP A 52 -8.32 5.68 -7.51
N VAL A 53 -9.32 6.28 -8.17
CA VAL A 53 -9.40 7.72 -8.40
C VAL A 53 -9.41 8.49 -7.07
N PHE A 54 -10.23 8.07 -6.11
CA PHE A 54 -10.35 8.74 -4.83
C PHE A 54 -9.16 8.51 -3.90
N THR A 55 -8.55 7.31 -3.91
CA THR A 55 -7.25 7.11 -3.23
C THR A 55 -6.18 8.06 -3.79
N LEU A 56 -6.12 8.22 -5.11
CA LEU A 56 -5.19 9.15 -5.76
C LEU A 56 -5.49 10.61 -5.41
N TRP A 57 -6.77 11.00 -5.30
CA TRP A 57 -7.15 12.34 -4.82
C TRP A 57 -6.59 12.64 -3.44
N GLY A 58 -6.66 11.69 -2.50
CA GLY A 58 -6.06 11.84 -1.17
C GLY A 58 -4.55 12.06 -1.25
N ILE A 59 -3.84 11.28 -2.07
CA ILE A 59 -2.39 11.43 -2.26
C ILE A 59 -2.03 12.79 -2.88
N VAL A 60 -2.77 13.23 -3.90
CA VAL A 60 -2.56 14.53 -4.54
C VAL A 60 -2.84 15.67 -3.57
N GLN A 61 -3.84 15.56 -2.70
CA GLN A 61 -4.08 16.54 -1.65
C GLN A 61 -2.91 16.62 -0.67
N LEU A 62 -2.35 15.48 -0.23
CA LEU A 62 -1.17 15.47 0.64
C LEU A 62 0.04 16.17 -0.02
N LEU A 63 0.29 15.92 -1.30
CA LEU A 63 1.36 16.59 -2.05
C LEU A 63 1.14 18.11 -2.14
N ARG A 64 -0.11 18.57 -2.28
CA ARG A 64 -0.46 19.99 -2.34
C ARG A 64 -0.36 20.69 -0.98
N TRP A 65 -0.77 20.03 0.10
CA TRP A 65 -0.75 20.63 1.45
C TRP A 65 0.63 20.58 2.09
N TYR A 66 1.46 19.61 1.72
CA TYR A 66 2.77 19.39 2.33
C TYR A 66 3.89 19.31 1.26
N PRO A 67 4.09 20.37 0.46
CA PRO A 67 5.11 20.37 -0.59
C PRO A 67 6.50 20.15 0.02
N GLY A 68 7.27 19.24 -0.58
CA GLY A 68 8.63 18.88 -0.13
C GLY A 68 8.71 18.06 1.16
N ARG A 69 7.58 17.68 1.78
CA ARG A 69 7.59 16.83 2.99
C ARG A 69 7.38 15.34 2.70
N LEU A 70 6.78 14.99 1.58
CA LEU A 70 6.62 13.59 1.18
C LEU A 70 7.92 13.14 0.51
N PRO A 71 8.57 12.07 1.01
CA PRO A 71 9.81 11.59 0.42
C PRO A 71 9.53 10.84 -0.89
N ASP A 72 10.59 10.60 -1.65
CA ASP A 72 10.53 9.70 -2.80
C ASP A 72 10.20 8.29 -2.32
N LEU A 73 9.10 7.72 -2.81
CA LEU A 73 8.58 6.44 -2.34
C LEU A 73 7.72 5.76 -3.39
N GLU A 74 7.51 4.46 -3.19
CA GLU A 74 6.68 3.62 -4.05
C GLU A 74 5.68 2.83 -3.20
N LEU A 75 4.40 2.86 -3.61
CA LEU A 75 3.29 2.21 -2.94
C LEU A 75 2.56 1.28 -3.90
N MET A 76 2.16 0.11 -3.42
CA MET A 76 1.33 -0.86 -4.12
C MET A 76 -0.03 -0.91 -3.46
N PHE A 77 -1.10 -0.72 -4.22
CA PHE A 77 -2.46 -0.70 -3.71
C PHE A 77 -3.28 -1.84 -4.28
N ASP A 78 -4.07 -2.46 -3.42
CA ASP A 78 -5.14 -3.37 -3.82
C ASP A 78 -6.48 -2.83 -3.30
N ALA A 79 -7.39 -2.60 -4.24
CA ALA A 79 -8.67 -1.92 -4.02
C ALA A 79 -9.85 -2.89 -3.77
N ASP A 80 -9.60 -4.19 -3.64
CA ASP A 80 -10.63 -5.21 -3.37
C ASP A 80 -10.99 -5.31 -1.87
N ASP A 81 -12.09 -6.02 -1.59
CA ASP A 81 -12.75 -6.03 -0.29
C ASP A 81 -12.09 -6.85 0.84
N ARG A 82 -11.21 -7.78 0.48
CA ARG A 82 -10.71 -8.77 1.43
C ARG A 82 -9.20 -8.65 1.61
N PRO A 83 -8.70 -8.77 2.85
CA PRO A 83 -7.27 -8.91 3.10
C PRO A 83 -6.66 -10.05 2.28
N THR A 84 -5.42 -9.89 1.86
CA THR A 84 -4.78 -10.78 0.88
C THR A 84 -3.46 -11.35 1.37
N VAL A 85 -2.69 -10.58 2.15
CA VAL A 85 -1.36 -11.02 2.61
C VAL A 85 -1.50 -11.78 3.92
N ARG A 86 -1.77 -13.10 3.84
CA ARG A 86 -1.98 -13.94 5.04
C ARG A 86 -0.70 -14.12 5.84
N SER A 87 -0.76 -13.89 7.14
CA SER A 87 0.42 -13.94 8.03
C SER A 87 1.10 -15.31 8.05
N LYS A 88 0.31 -16.40 8.06
CA LYS A 88 0.78 -17.78 8.05
C LYS A 88 1.68 -18.16 6.87
N ASP A 89 1.60 -17.43 5.75
CA ASP A 89 2.42 -17.71 4.56
C ASP A 89 3.85 -17.15 4.70
N PHE A 90 4.08 -16.36 5.76
CA PHE A 90 5.34 -15.65 6.04
C PHE A 90 5.91 -15.96 7.44
N THR A 91 5.44 -17.04 8.08
CA THR A 91 5.96 -17.49 9.38
C THR A 91 7.17 -18.42 9.22
N GLY A 92 8.27 -18.13 9.91
CA GLY A 92 9.45 -19.00 10.00
C GLY A 92 10.75 -18.38 9.47
N GLN A 93 11.90 -18.88 9.93
CA GLN A 93 13.24 -18.34 9.63
C GLN A 93 13.60 -18.32 8.13
N GLN A 94 12.91 -19.11 7.30
CA GLN A 94 13.20 -19.25 5.88
C GLN A 94 12.25 -18.44 4.98
N HIS A 95 11.24 -17.77 5.53
CA HIS A 95 10.26 -17.05 4.72
C HIS A 95 10.71 -15.61 4.46
N PRO A 96 10.76 -15.16 3.19
CA PRO A 96 11.04 -13.77 2.88
C PRO A 96 9.96 -12.87 3.46
N ALA A 97 10.31 -11.66 3.92
CA ALA A 97 9.34 -10.72 4.46
C ALA A 97 8.16 -10.51 3.49
N PRO A 98 6.93 -10.28 4.01
CA PRO A 98 5.72 -10.19 3.20
C PRO A 98 5.82 -9.13 2.10
N PRO A 99 5.07 -9.25 0.99
CA PRO A 99 4.93 -8.15 0.04
C PRO A 99 4.21 -6.97 0.71
N PRO A 100 4.75 -5.74 0.70
CA PRO A 100 4.06 -4.58 1.23
C PRO A 100 2.92 -4.21 0.28
N LEU A 101 1.69 -4.33 0.77
CA LEU A 101 0.48 -4.07 0.01
C LEU A 101 -0.47 -3.22 0.85
N PHE A 102 -0.88 -2.08 0.29
CA PHE A 102 -1.84 -1.18 0.91
C PHE A 102 -3.27 -1.59 0.56
N ARG A 103 -4.13 -1.63 1.58
CA ARG A 103 -5.55 -1.95 1.48
C ARG A 103 -6.37 -1.06 2.40
N TYR A 104 -7.68 -1.08 2.24
CA TYR A 104 -8.58 -0.37 3.14
C TYR A 104 -8.87 -1.14 4.45
N CYS A 105 -8.72 -2.47 4.44
CA CYS A 105 -8.97 -3.32 5.60
C CYS A 105 -7.88 -4.38 5.74
N SER A 106 -7.72 -4.83 6.98
CA SER A 106 -6.87 -5.95 7.40
C SER A 106 -7.53 -6.64 8.60
N ASP A 107 -6.97 -7.76 9.04
CA ASP A 107 -7.38 -8.50 10.23
C ASP A 107 -6.15 -9.08 10.95
N ASP A 108 -6.34 -9.70 12.12
CA ASP A 108 -5.24 -10.27 12.91
C ASP A 108 -4.50 -11.42 12.21
N ALA A 109 -5.08 -11.97 11.12
CA ALA A 109 -4.50 -13.03 10.32
C ALA A 109 -3.83 -12.51 9.03
N SER A 110 -3.77 -11.18 8.84
CA SER A 110 -3.31 -10.55 7.61
C SER A 110 -2.25 -9.47 7.89
N LEU A 111 -1.39 -9.23 6.90
CA LEU A 111 -0.24 -8.31 6.96
C LEU A 111 -0.38 -7.17 5.94
N ASP A 112 -1.60 -6.92 5.46
CA ASP A 112 -1.91 -5.78 4.61
C ASP A 112 -1.78 -4.48 5.42
N ILE A 113 -1.20 -3.45 4.80
CA ILE A 113 -1.00 -2.14 5.43
C ILE A 113 -2.27 -1.32 5.24
N VAL A 114 -2.89 -0.89 6.33
CA VAL A 114 -4.15 -0.15 6.24
C VAL A 114 -3.88 1.29 5.78
N PHE A 115 -4.61 1.71 4.75
CA PHE A 115 -4.64 3.08 4.25
C PHE A 115 -6.07 3.63 4.38
N PRO A 116 -6.25 4.94 4.69
CA PRO A 116 -7.57 5.56 4.65
C PRO A 116 -8.23 5.29 3.30
N ASP A 117 -9.44 4.75 3.34
CA ASP A 117 -10.10 4.27 2.13
C ASP A 117 -10.54 5.43 1.21
N TRP A 118 -11.02 5.08 0.02
CA TRP A 118 -11.54 6.05 -0.93
C TRP A 118 -12.77 6.80 -0.42
N SER A 119 -13.53 6.22 0.52
CA SER A 119 -14.82 6.74 0.98
C SER A 119 -14.70 8.08 1.72
N PHE A 120 -13.51 8.40 2.25
CA PHE A 120 -13.20 9.72 2.78
C PHE A 120 -13.28 10.85 1.75
N TRP A 121 -13.12 10.55 0.45
CA TRP A 121 -13.18 11.53 -0.64
C TRP A 121 -14.40 11.37 -1.55
N GLY A 122 -14.96 10.16 -1.64
CA GLY A 122 -16.16 9.89 -2.43
C GLY A 122 -16.36 8.42 -2.71
N TRP A 123 -17.34 8.11 -3.57
CA TRP A 123 -17.69 6.76 -3.99
C TRP A 123 -17.63 6.62 -5.50
#